data_AF-A0A4Y8RHK4-F1
#
_entry.id   AF-A0A4Y8RHK4-F1
#
_cell.length_a   1.000
_cell.length_b   1.000
_cell.length_c   1.000
_cell.angle_alpha   90.00
_cell.angle_beta   90.00
_cell.angle_gamma   90.00
#
_symmetry.space_group_name_H-M   'P 1'
#
loop_
_entity.id
_entity.type
_entity.pdbx_description
1 polymer ?
#
loop_
_entity_poly.entity_id
_entity_poly.type
_entity_poly.pdbx_seq_one_letter_code
_entity_poly.pdbx_strand_id
1 'polypeptide(L)'
;MTTLANDLSVRDDMNCGAIIGRADLSDDVVIDALKERLASNERSEDAESLIGAAMAGDREAISFMRTIKVPAPNVRLAMPTQPLHREAQRRGFGLSSLRFSWARR
;
A
#
# COMPACT_ATOMS: atom_id res chain seq x y z
N MET A 1 -5.36 13.68 20.68
CA MET A 1 -5.91 13.00 19.50
C MET A 1 -5.11 13.46 18.30
N THR A 2 -4.11 12.68 17.86
CA THR A 2 -3.31 13.00 16.67
C THR A 2 -3.97 12.32 15.48
N THR A 3 -4.78 13.07 14.74
CA THR A 3 -5.26 12.67 13.42
C THR A 3 -4.06 12.65 12.48
N LEU A 4 -3.63 11.47 12.03
CA LEU A 4 -2.68 11.35 10.92
C LEU A 4 -3.34 11.99 9.71
N ALA A 5 -2.82 13.15 9.30
CA ALA A 5 -3.19 13.79 8.06
C ALA A 5 -2.88 12.81 6.93
N ASN A 6 -3.93 12.33 6.28
CA ASN A 6 -3.82 11.58 5.04
C ASN A 6 -3.49 12.62 3.95
N ASP A 7 -2.25 13.12 3.98
CA ASP A 7 -1.71 14.06 3.00
C ASP A 7 -1.56 13.29 1.67
N LEU A 8 -2.62 13.33 0.87
CA LEU A 8 -2.66 12.83 -0.50
C LEU A 8 -2.08 13.87 -1.49
N SER A 9 -1.29 14.83 -1.01
CA SER A 9 -0.57 15.75 -1.89
C SER A 9 0.58 14.97 -2.55
N VAL A 10 0.35 14.60 -3.81
CA VAL A 10 1.40 14.11 -4.69
C VAL A 10 2.43 15.22 -4.83
N ARG A 11 3.54 15.13 -4.09
CA ARG A 11 4.68 16.03 -4.23
C ARG A 11 5.25 15.85 -5.64
N ASP A 12 5.66 16.92 -6.32
CA ASP A 12 6.23 16.85 -7.68
C ASP A 12 7.50 15.97 -7.79
N ASP A 13 8.10 15.60 -6.65
CA ASP A 13 9.19 14.61 -6.55
C ASP A 13 8.71 13.14 -6.41
N MET A 14 7.39 12.88 -6.46
CA MET A 14 6.82 11.54 -6.30
C MET A 14 6.78 10.79 -7.63
N ASN A 15 7.47 9.65 -7.63
CA ASN A 15 7.36 8.62 -8.64
C ASN A 15 5.90 8.10 -8.75
N CYS A 16 5.46 7.79 -9.97
CA CYS A 16 4.15 7.24 -10.32
C CYS A 16 3.78 5.99 -9.49
N GLY A 17 4.78 5.23 -9.05
CA GLY A 17 4.63 4.11 -8.13
C GLY A 17 3.96 4.48 -6.80
N ALA A 18 4.10 5.74 -6.34
CA ALA A 18 3.45 6.24 -5.13
C ALA A 18 1.92 6.24 -5.24
N ILE A 19 1.35 6.43 -6.43
CA ILE A 19 -0.11 6.37 -6.66
C ILE A 19 -0.67 4.99 -6.31
N ILE A 20 0.13 3.94 -6.55
CA ILE A 20 -0.20 2.53 -6.31
C ILE A 20 0.23 2.08 -4.90
N GLY A 21 0.86 2.98 -4.11
CA GLY A 21 1.41 2.65 -2.79
C GLY A 21 2.74 1.89 -2.86
N ARG A 22 3.42 1.94 -4.01
CA ARG A 22 4.70 1.30 -4.28
C ARG A 22 5.72 2.31 -4.81
N ALA A 23 6.10 3.23 -3.94
CA ALA A 23 7.12 4.25 -4.23
C ALA A 23 8.54 3.67 -4.48
N ASP A 24 8.70 2.35 -4.33
CA ASP A 24 9.94 1.63 -4.60
C ASP A 24 10.11 1.26 -6.08
N LEU A 25 9.05 1.30 -6.89
CA LEU A 25 9.09 1.01 -8.32
C LEU A 25 9.47 2.25 -9.12
N SER A 26 10.20 2.11 -10.23
CA SER A 26 10.44 3.22 -11.17
C SER A 26 9.21 3.52 -12.04
N ASP A 27 9.13 4.75 -12.54
CA ASP A 27 8.05 5.18 -13.43
C ASP A 27 7.92 4.27 -14.66
N ASP A 28 9.05 3.90 -15.29
CA ASP A 28 9.08 3.03 -16.47
C ASP A 28 8.41 1.67 -16.22
N VAL A 29 8.68 1.07 -15.04
CA VAL A 29 8.10 -0.23 -14.68
C VAL A 29 6.59 -0.12 -14.47
N VAL A 30 6.12 1.00 -13.94
CA VAL A 30 4.69 1.28 -13.78
C VAL A 30 4.02 1.49 -15.14
N ILE A 31 4.67 2.21 -16.05
CA ILE A 31 4.19 2.45 -17.42
C ILE A 31 4.08 1.14 -18.19
N ASP A 32 5.09 0.27 -18.13
CA ASP A 32 5.06 -1.01 -18.84
C ASP A 32 3.98 -1.93 -18.28
N ALA A 33 3.85 -2.01 -16.96
CA ALA A 33 2.78 -2.78 -16.32
C ALA A 33 1.37 -2.22 -16.66
N LEU A 34 1.23 -0.89 -16.80
CA LEU A 34 0.00 -0.24 -17.24
C LEU A 34 -0.32 -0.59 -18.70
N LYS A 35 0.67 -0.57 -19.60
CA LYS A 35 0.52 -0.96 -21.00
C LYS A 35 0.06 -2.42 -21.13
N GLU A 36 0.67 -3.34 -20.39
CA GLU A 36 0.23 -4.75 -20.35
C GLU A 36 -1.22 -4.89 -19.87
N ARG A 37 -1.60 -4.09 -18.86
CA ARG A 37 -2.97 -4.09 -18.33
C ARG A 37 -3.97 -3.53 -19.32
N LEU A 38 -3.64 -2.46 -20.03
CA LEU A 38 -4.48 -1.86 -21.07
C LEU A 38 -4.66 -2.80 -22.27
N ALA A 39 -3.57 -3.44 -22.72
CA ALA A 39 -3.62 -4.46 -23.76
C ALA A 39 -4.56 -5.63 -23.40
N SER A 40 -4.65 -5.97 -22.11
CA SER A 40 -5.54 -7.03 -21.63
C SER A 40 -7.02 -6.62 -21.52
N ASN A 41 -7.32 -5.31 -21.49
CA ASN A 41 -8.67 -4.78 -21.24
C ASN A 41 -9.32 -4.16 -22.48
N GLU A 42 -8.68 -4.24 -23.65
CA GLU A 42 -9.14 -3.68 -24.93
C GLU A 42 -9.54 -2.19 -24.87
N ARG A 43 -9.00 -1.43 -23.90
CA ARG A 43 -9.21 0.02 -23.79
C ARG A 43 -8.24 0.76 -24.72
N SER A 44 -8.77 1.74 -25.46
CA SER A 44 -7.98 2.61 -26.36
C SER A 44 -7.38 3.83 -25.65
N GLU A 45 -7.38 3.86 -24.32
CA GLU A 45 -6.85 4.98 -23.55
C GLU A 45 -5.32 4.91 -23.54
N ASP A 46 -4.67 6.03 -23.84
CA ASP A 46 -3.21 6.12 -23.78
C ASP A 46 -2.73 6.07 -22.32
N ALA A 47 -1.73 5.21 -22.07
CA ALA A 47 -1.17 4.99 -20.73
C ALA A 47 -0.70 6.30 -20.07
N GLU A 48 -0.08 7.19 -20.84
CA GLU A 48 0.40 8.49 -20.37
C GLU A 48 -0.74 9.43 -19.96
N SER A 49 -1.87 9.39 -20.68
CA SER A 49 -3.06 10.18 -20.36
C SER A 49 -3.70 9.71 -19.05
N LEU A 50 -3.77 8.40 -18.83
CA LEU A 50 -4.24 7.80 -17.59
C LEU A 50 -3.37 8.16 -16.38
N ILE A 51 -2.06 8.16 -16.55
CA ILE A 51 -1.13 8.60 -15.49
C ILE A 51 -1.32 10.10 -15.20
N GLY A 52 -1.43 10.93 -16.24
CA GLY A 52 -1.71 12.36 -16.08
C GLY A 52 -3.04 12.63 -15.34
N ALA A 53 -4.10 11.88 -15.66
CA ALA A 53 -5.39 11.96 -14.96
C ALA A 53 -5.28 11.50 -13.50
N ALA A 54 -4.52 10.44 -13.23
CA ALA A 54 -4.29 9.98 -11.86
C ALA A 54 -3.48 10.98 -11.03
N MET A 55 -2.46 11.61 -11.63
CA MET A 55 -1.68 12.69 -11.02
C MET A 55 -2.55 13.93 -10.74
N ALA A 56 -3.52 14.22 -11.62
CA ALA A 56 -4.52 15.27 -11.41
C ALA A 56 -5.57 14.93 -10.33
N GLY A 57 -5.52 13.73 -9.75
CA GLY A 57 -6.39 13.31 -8.65
C GLY A 57 -7.71 12.65 -9.09
N ASP A 58 -7.83 12.23 -10.36
CA ASP A 58 -9.01 11.51 -10.82
C ASP A 58 -9.12 10.14 -10.12
N ARG A 59 -10.26 9.92 -9.47
CA ARG A 59 -10.51 8.71 -8.67
C ARG A 59 -10.63 7.47 -9.53
N GLU A 60 -11.16 7.59 -10.74
CA GLU A 60 -11.30 6.44 -11.63
C GLU A 60 -9.92 5.98 -12.12
N ALA A 61 -9.09 6.91 -12.58
CA ALA A 61 -7.71 6.64 -12.99
C ALA A 61 -6.87 6.03 -11.85
N ILE A 62 -6.95 6.59 -10.63
CA ILE A 62 -6.26 6.04 -9.46
C ILE A 62 -6.74 4.63 -9.13
N SER A 63 -8.06 4.40 -9.17
CA SER A 63 -8.64 3.08 -8.90
C SER A 63 -8.18 2.05 -9.91
N PHE A 64 -8.08 2.43 -11.18
CA PHE A 64 -7.59 1.59 -12.26
C PHE A 64 -6.10 1.24 -12.06
N MET A 65 -5.26 2.25 -11.78
CA MET A 65 -3.83 2.04 -11.55
C MET A 65 -3.55 1.08 -10.39
N ARG A 66 -4.37 1.10 -9.34
CA ARG A 66 -4.27 0.16 -8.22
C ARG A 66 -4.57 -1.30 -8.57
N THR A 67 -5.14 -1.58 -9.74
CA THR A 67 -5.41 -2.95 -10.22
C THR A 67 -4.28 -3.54 -11.07
N ILE A 68 -3.27 -2.74 -11.40
CA ILE A 68 -2.15 -3.16 -12.26
C ILE A 68 -1.34 -4.24 -11.52
N LYS A 69 -0.90 -5.26 -12.27
CA LYS A 69 0.01 -6.28 -11.75
C LYS A 69 1.43 -5.73 -11.80
N VAL A 70 2.02 -5.52 -10.63
CA VAL A 70 3.40 -5.05 -10.47
C VAL A 70 4.33 -6.21 -10.09
N PRO A 71 5.63 -6.13 -10.45
CA PRO A 71 6.61 -7.17 -10.11
C PRO A 71 6.68 -7.40 -8.60
N ALA A 72 7.00 -8.61 -8.16
CA ALA A 72 7.03 -8.95 -6.74
C ALA A 72 8.02 -8.05 -5.96
N PRO A 73 7.68 -7.62 -4.73
CA PRO A 73 8.59 -6.83 -3.91
C PRO A 73 9.82 -7.66 -3.54
N ASN A 74 11.01 -7.14 -3.83
CA ASN A 74 12.29 -7.76 -3.48
C ASN A 74 12.78 -7.39 -2.06
N VAL A 75 11.98 -6.61 -1.32
CA VAL A 75 12.34 -6.16 0.04
C VAL A 75 12.28 -7.35 1.00
N ARG A 76 13.34 -7.54 1.78
CA ARG A 76 13.37 -8.53 2.86
C ARG A 76 12.33 -8.14 3.91
N LEU A 77 11.37 -9.04 4.16
CA LEU A 77 10.43 -8.87 5.26
C LEU A 77 11.21 -8.85 6.58
N ALA A 78 11.17 -7.72 7.27
CA ALA A 78 11.68 -7.64 8.64
C ALA A 78 10.76 -8.48 9.54
N MET A 79 11.22 -9.68 9.89
CA MET A 79 10.54 -10.54 10.85
C MET A 79 10.77 -9.96 12.26
N PRO A 80 9.72 -9.47 12.96
CA PRO A 80 9.88 -9.10 14.35
C PRO A 80 10.24 -10.35 15.16
N THR A 81 11.32 -10.28 15.93
CA THR A 81 11.74 -11.38 16.80
C THR A 81 10.77 -11.48 17.99
N GLN A 82 9.91 -12.49 18.00
CA GLN A 82 9.07 -12.80 19.16
C GLN A 82 9.82 -13.75 20.10
N PRO A 83 10.19 -13.33 21.33
CA PRO A 83 10.77 -14.25 22.30
C PRO A 83 9.72 -15.31 22.72
N LEU A 84 10.08 -16.59 22.60
CA LEU A 84 9.20 -17.72 22.92
C LEU A 84 9.12 -18.05 24.42
N HIS A 85 9.95 -17.41 25.26
CA HIS A 85 9.93 -17.62 26.70
C HIS A 85 9.08 -16.56 27.41
N ARG A 86 7.99 -17.01 28.03
CA ARG A 86 7.39 -16.33 29.18
C ARG A 86 8.44 -16.27 30.28
N GLU A 87 9.06 -15.12 30.46
CA GLU A 87 9.81 -14.85 31.68
C GLU A 87 8.81 -14.87 32.84
N ALA A 88 8.80 -15.99 33.56
CA ALA A 88 8.10 -16.11 34.83
C ALA A 88 8.88 -15.33 35.91
N GLN A 89 8.92 -14.00 35.79
CA GLN A 89 9.32 -13.11 36.88
C GLN A 89 8.19 -12.09 37.04
N ARG A 90 7.23 -12.33 37.94
CA ARG A 90 7.35 -11.92 39.34
C ARG A 90 8.07 -10.57 39.48
N ARG A 91 7.37 -9.48 39.20
CA ARG A 91 7.09 -8.38 40.15
C ARG A 91 6.25 -7.32 39.46
N GLY A 92 5.25 -6.85 40.20
CA GLY A 92 4.04 -6.28 39.65
C GLY A 92 4.23 -4.93 38.98
N PHE A 93 3.55 -4.75 37.86
CA PHE A 93 2.77 -3.55 37.55
C PHE A 93 1.59 -4.05 36.70
N GLY A 94 0.37 -3.76 37.16
CA GLY A 94 -0.85 -4.28 36.57
C GLY A 94 -1.08 -3.73 35.17
N LEU A 95 -1.18 -4.64 34.19
CA LEU A 95 -1.88 -4.35 32.94
C LEU A 95 -3.16 -5.17 32.95
N SER A 96 -4.28 -4.45 32.87
CA SER A 96 -5.63 -4.98 32.83
C SER A 96 -5.74 -6.03 31.73
N SER A 97 -6.11 -7.24 32.13
CA SER A 97 -6.48 -8.29 31.20
C SER A 97 -7.73 -7.85 30.42
N LEU A 98 -7.56 -7.36 29.20
CA LEU A 98 -8.66 -7.29 28.24
C LEU A 98 -9.04 -8.72 27.88
N ARG A 99 -10.07 -9.23 28.56
CA ARG A 99 -10.72 -10.50 28.21
C ARG A 99 -11.60 -10.26 26.99
N PHE A 100 -11.23 -10.83 25.85
CA PHE A 100 -12.16 -11.01 24.74
C PHE A 100 -13.05 -12.20 25.06
N SER A 101 -14.30 -11.97 25.47
CA SER A 101 -15.34 -13.00 25.45
C SER A 101 -15.98 -13.02 24.06
N TRP A 102 -15.81 -14.12 23.34
CA TRP A 102 -16.63 -14.43 22.18
C TRP A 102 -17.96 -14.97 22.71
N ALA A 103 -19.00 -14.14 22.74
CA ALA A 103 -20.36 -14.62 22.89
C ALA A 103 -20.71 -15.39 21.60
N ARG A 104 -20.70 -16.72 21.69
CA ARG A 104 -21.31 -17.57 20.68
C ARG A 104 -22.61 -18.13 21.28
N ARG A 105 -23.70 -17.79 20.59
CA ARG A 105 -25.07 -18.32 20.66
C ARG A 105 -26.06 -17.57 21.53
#